data_AF-A0A2H3UBK8-F1
#
_entry.id   AF-A0A2H3UBK8-F1
#
_cell.length_a   1.000
_cell.length_b   1.000
_cell.length_c   1.000
_cell.angle_alpha   90.00
_cell.angle_beta   90.00
_cell.angle_gamma   90.00
#
_symmetry.space_group_name_H-M   'P 1'
#
loop_
_entity.id
_entity.type
_entity.pdbx_description
1 polymer ?
#
loop_
_entity_poly.entity_id
_entity_poly.type
_entity_poly.pdbx_seq_one_letter_code
_entity_poly.pdbx_strand_id
1 'polypeptide(L)'
;MTEDFLFECYNNNIFVLFLPAHASHVLQPLDVAVFGPLKRAYRKFLSDLASVEDSSHIGKITFLYTYDKARKEAITKLNALAGWKATGLWPVNLAKVLMNPMVTQTPETPAPVVTAISPAKGKNSRLLMTPRSSVQLRGALQVVPGVVSEDPAVRLLFRKIGSQLDSHNFEIERQRREITIMQLEKEEYLPKKRKKVLYNGNAEFAKVPAILKAREQMRRVLQPQRTSHRVKRLKLEDLCTQFHLNIH
;
A
#
# COMPACT_ATOMS: atom_id res chain seq x y z
N MET A 1 -32.72 -12.49 0.42
CA MET A 1 -33.28 -12.95 1.71
C MET A 1 -34.20 -14.11 1.38
N THR A 2 -34.07 -15.25 2.06
CA THR A 2 -34.83 -16.47 1.75
C THR A 2 -36.11 -16.54 2.59
N GLU A 3 -37.12 -17.24 2.09
CA GLU A 3 -38.38 -17.46 2.79
C GLU A 3 -38.17 -18.24 4.09
N ASP A 4 -37.32 -19.28 4.06
CA ASP A 4 -36.96 -20.07 5.25
C ASP A 4 -36.38 -19.21 6.37
N PHE A 5 -35.57 -18.21 6.04
CA PHE A 5 -35.01 -17.29 7.04
C PHE A 5 -36.09 -16.42 7.69
N LEU A 6 -37.02 -15.89 6.88
CA LEU A 6 -38.13 -15.09 7.39
C LEU A 6 -39.08 -15.92 8.26
N PHE A 7 -39.33 -17.17 7.86
CA PHE A 7 -40.14 -18.11 8.63
C PHE A 7 -39.49 -18.43 9.99
N GLU A 8 -38.19 -18.64 10.02
CA GLU A 8 -37.46 -18.85 11.28
C GLU A 8 -37.49 -17.61 12.18
N CYS A 9 -37.32 -16.40 11.62
CA CYS A 9 -37.47 -15.17 12.39
C CYS A 9 -38.87 -15.02 12.97
N TYR A 10 -39.90 -15.34 12.19
CA TYR A 10 -41.29 -15.30 12.65
C TYR A 10 -41.53 -16.26 13.81
N ASN A 11 -41.08 -17.52 13.70
CA ASN A 11 -41.24 -18.53 14.76
C ASN A 11 -40.52 -18.14 16.06
N ASN A 12 -39.43 -17.38 15.96
CA ASN A 12 -38.65 -16.91 17.11
C ASN A 12 -39.06 -15.50 17.61
N ASN A 13 -40.17 -14.92 17.12
CA ASN A 13 -40.60 -13.56 17.44
C ASN A 13 -39.53 -12.48 17.18
N ILE A 14 -38.72 -12.66 16.14
CA ILE A 14 -37.68 -11.72 15.71
C ILE A 14 -38.23 -10.83 14.59
N PHE A 15 -38.30 -9.52 14.86
CA PHE A 15 -38.68 -8.53 13.85
C PHE A 15 -37.47 -8.13 13.00
N VAL A 16 -37.54 -8.42 11.70
CA VAL A 16 -36.49 -8.08 10.74
C VAL A 16 -36.72 -6.65 10.23
N LEU A 17 -35.73 -5.78 10.44
CA LEU A 17 -35.75 -4.41 9.93
C LEU A 17 -35.04 -4.31 8.58
N PHE A 18 -35.77 -3.84 7.56
CA PHE A 18 -35.22 -3.58 6.24
C PHE A 18 -34.69 -2.15 6.18
N LEU A 19 -33.39 -2.00 6.00
CA LEU A 19 -32.76 -0.70 5.82
C LEU A 19 -32.71 -0.34 4.33
N PRO A 20 -32.85 0.95 3.97
CA PRO A 20 -32.61 1.41 2.61
C PRO A 20 -31.21 1.05 2.12
N ALA A 21 -31.04 0.93 0.81
CA ALA A 21 -29.73 0.72 0.20
C ALA A 21 -28.75 1.83 0.63
N HIS A 22 -27.48 1.47 0.80
CA HIS A 22 -26.40 2.37 1.23
C HIS A 22 -26.59 3.06 2.59
N ALA A 23 -27.57 2.68 3.41
CA ALA A 23 -27.80 3.32 4.72
C ALA A 23 -27.00 2.71 5.88
N SER A 24 -26.16 1.70 5.66
CA SER A 24 -25.39 0.99 6.70
C SER A 24 -24.60 1.93 7.61
N HIS A 25 -23.85 2.85 7.02
CA HIS A 25 -23.00 3.80 7.74
C HIS A 25 -23.78 4.89 8.51
N VAL A 26 -25.11 4.94 8.36
CA VAL A 26 -25.99 5.90 9.05
C VAL A 26 -26.86 5.21 10.09
N LEU A 27 -27.46 4.08 9.71
CA LEU A 27 -28.52 3.43 10.48
C LEU A 27 -28.05 2.19 11.25
N GLN A 28 -26.91 1.58 10.93
CA GLN A 28 -26.45 0.37 11.62
C GLN A 28 -25.55 0.73 12.80
N PRO A 29 -25.99 0.53 14.07
CA PRO A 29 -25.22 0.93 15.26
C PRO A 29 -23.85 0.25 15.33
N LEU A 30 -23.76 -0.98 14.82
CA LEU A 30 -22.53 -1.75 14.76
C LEU A 30 -21.48 -1.09 13.87
N ASP A 31 -21.87 -0.67 12.66
CA ASP A 31 -20.97 0.01 11.72
C ASP A 31 -20.54 1.38 12.23
N VAL A 32 -21.45 2.13 12.85
CA VAL A 32 -21.19 3.50 13.31
C VAL A 32 -20.27 3.53 14.54
N ALA A 33 -20.44 2.63 15.50
CA ALA A 33 -19.77 2.75 16.81
C ALA A 33 -18.99 1.53 17.29
N VAL A 34 -19.22 0.33 16.76
CA VAL A 34 -18.63 -0.91 17.32
C VAL A 34 -17.49 -1.45 16.44
N PHE A 35 -17.68 -1.50 15.13
CA PHE A 35 -16.68 -2.08 14.22
C PHE A 35 -15.43 -1.23 14.06
N GLY A 36 -15.52 0.10 14.17
CA GLY A 36 -14.36 0.98 14.19
C GLY A 36 -13.40 0.65 15.34
N PRO A 37 -13.86 0.71 16.61
CA PRO A 37 -13.09 0.29 17.76
C PRO A 37 -12.61 -1.15 17.69
N LEU A 38 -13.44 -2.09 17.22
CA LEU A 38 -13.06 -3.50 17.09
C LEU A 38 -11.89 -3.70 16.12
N LYS A 39 -11.94 -3.09 14.93
CA LYS A 39 -10.85 -3.13 13.95
C LYS A 39 -9.58 -2.48 14.51
N ARG A 40 -9.70 -1.44 15.33
CA ARG A 40 -8.55 -0.79 15.99
C ARG A 40 -7.92 -1.70 17.05
N ALA A 41 -8.72 -2.27 17.95
CA ALA A 41 -8.26 -3.17 18.99
C ALA A 41 -7.64 -4.44 18.40
N TYR A 42 -8.27 -5.00 17.37
CA TYR A 42 -7.74 -6.17 16.66
C TYR A 42 -6.38 -5.89 16.03
N ARG A 43 -6.22 -4.77 15.30
CA ARG A 43 -4.93 -4.39 14.72
C ARG A 43 -3.84 -4.20 15.77
N LYS A 44 -4.19 -3.61 16.92
CA LYS A 44 -3.27 -3.45 18.06
C LYS A 44 -2.75 -4.81 18.54
N PHE A 45 -3.65 -5.75 18.85
CA PHE A 45 -3.24 -7.08 19.31
C PHE A 45 -2.52 -7.89 18.23
N LEU A 46 -2.84 -7.68 16.95
CA LEU A 46 -2.16 -8.35 15.85
C LEU A 46 -0.71 -7.85 15.69
N SER A 47 -0.46 -6.54 15.88
CA SER A 47 0.89 -5.98 15.88
C SER A 47 1.78 -6.55 16.99
N ASP A 48 1.20 -6.95 18.12
CA ASP A 48 1.91 -7.60 19.23
C ASP A 48 2.32 -9.06 18.90
N LEU A 49 1.76 -9.65 17.83
CA LEU A 49 1.89 -11.07 17.45
C LEU A 49 2.56 -11.26 16.07
N ALA A 50 3.31 -10.26 15.59
CA ALA A 50 3.85 -10.13 14.23
C ALA A 50 4.83 -11.23 13.73
N SER A 51 4.91 -12.39 14.38
CA SER A 51 5.78 -13.52 14.02
C SER A 51 5.04 -14.79 13.56
N VAL A 52 3.70 -14.77 13.45
CA VAL A 52 2.92 -15.97 13.09
C VAL A 52 2.50 -15.94 11.62
N GLU A 53 2.79 -17.02 10.89
CA GLU A 53 2.35 -17.23 9.50
C GLU A 53 0.82 -17.42 9.40
N ASP A 54 0.16 -16.56 8.63
CA ASP A 54 -1.31 -16.39 8.54
C ASP A 54 -2.09 -17.66 8.10
N SER A 55 -1.46 -18.59 7.39
CA SER A 55 -2.14 -19.77 6.81
C SER A 55 -2.02 -21.05 7.65
N SER A 56 -1.26 -20.99 8.75
CA SER A 56 -1.03 -22.15 9.62
C SER A 56 -2.23 -22.44 10.54
N HIS A 57 -2.33 -23.67 11.06
CA HIS A 57 -3.27 -24.00 12.14
C HIS A 57 -3.08 -23.05 13.35
N ILE A 58 -1.83 -22.65 13.59
CA ILE A 58 -1.43 -21.67 14.60
C ILE A 58 -2.04 -20.29 14.26
N GLY A 59 -2.02 -19.85 13.00
CA GLY A 59 -2.66 -18.62 12.53
C GLY A 59 -4.16 -18.55 12.83
N LYS A 60 -4.90 -19.66 12.64
CA LYS A 60 -6.33 -19.74 12.98
C LYS A 60 -6.60 -19.60 14.49
N ILE A 61 -5.80 -20.28 15.31
CA ILE A 61 -5.89 -20.17 16.78
C ILE A 61 -5.56 -18.74 17.22
N THR A 62 -4.49 -18.16 16.66
CA THR A 62 -4.09 -16.78 16.91
C THR A 62 -5.19 -15.79 16.51
N PHE A 63 -5.86 -16.00 15.37
CA PHE A 63 -7.01 -15.19 14.97
C PHE A 63 -8.11 -15.21 16.02
N LEU A 64 -8.54 -16.40 16.45
CA LEU A 64 -9.63 -16.55 17.44
C LEU A 64 -9.26 -15.90 18.77
N TYR A 65 -8.03 -16.11 19.24
CA TYR A 65 -7.54 -15.53 20.49
C TYR A 65 -7.46 -14.01 20.43
N THR A 66 -6.90 -13.48 19.34
CA THR A 66 -6.75 -12.04 19.10
C THR A 66 -8.11 -11.36 18.95
N TYR A 67 -9.03 -12.01 18.23
CA TYR A 67 -10.40 -11.55 18.08
C TYR A 67 -11.15 -11.55 19.43
N ASP A 68 -10.96 -12.58 20.27
CA ASP A 68 -11.60 -12.63 21.58
C ASP A 68 -11.13 -11.51 22.52
N LYS A 69 -9.84 -11.17 22.48
CA LYS A 69 -9.33 -9.98 23.18
C LYS A 69 -9.91 -8.70 22.62
N ALA A 70 -9.88 -8.53 21.30
CA ALA A 70 -10.38 -7.33 20.64
C ALA A 70 -11.87 -7.09 20.89
N ARG A 71 -12.70 -8.14 20.86
CA ARG A 71 -14.14 -8.02 21.12
C ARG A 71 -14.43 -7.64 22.57
N LYS A 72 -13.68 -8.13 23.55
CA LYS A 72 -13.85 -7.77 24.96
C LYS A 72 -13.50 -6.30 25.21
N GLU A 73 -12.52 -5.77 24.50
CA GLU A 73 -12.14 -4.34 24.58
C GLU A 73 -13.14 -3.44 23.83
N ALA A 74 -13.61 -3.85 22.65
CA ALA A 74 -14.38 -2.99 21.76
C ALA A 74 -15.90 -3.12 21.87
N ILE A 75 -16.43 -4.32 22.15
CA ILE A 75 -17.89 -4.55 22.25
C ILE A 75 -18.31 -4.33 23.70
N THR A 76 -18.38 -3.06 24.08
CA THR A 76 -18.80 -2.63 25.41
C THR A 76 -20.23 -2.11 25.39
N LYS A 77 -20.91 -2.16 26.55
CA LYS A 77 -22.24 -1.56 26.72
C LYS A 77 -22.25 -0.07 26.32
N LEU A 78 -21.17 0.65 26.64
CA LEU A 78 -21.02 2.06 26.29
C LEU A 78 -20.98 2.27 24.77
N ASN A 79 -20.20 1.47 24.03
CA ASN A 79 -20.13 1.58 22.58
C ASN A 79 -21.44 1.17 21.91
N ALA A 80 -22.13 0.16 22.45
CA ALA A 80 -23.46 -0.22 21.97
C ALA A 80 -24.45 0.95 22.13
N LEU A 81 -24.58 1.51 23.35
CA LEU A 81 -25.48 2.65 23.60
C LEU A 81 -25.12 3.89 22.78
N ALA A 82 -23.81 4.17 22.64
CA ALA A 82 -23.33 5.25 21.79
C ALA A 82 -23.71 5.03 20.32
N GLY A 83 -23.62 3.80 19.81
CA GLY A 83 -24.06 3.44 18.46
C GLY A 83 -25.53 3.72 18.24
N TRP A 84 -26.40 3.25 19.13
CA TRP A 84 -27.84 3.50 19.06
C TRP A 84 -28.20 5.00 19.08
N LYS A 85 -27.49 5.77 19.91
CA LYS A 85 -27.66 7.23 19.97
C LYS A 85 -27.10 7.92 18.73
N ALA A 86 -26.02 7.39 18.15
CA ALA A 86 -25.39 7.93 16.96
C ALA A 86 -26.28 7.75 15.72
N THR A 87 -26.90 6.58 15.56
CA THR A 87 -27.83 6.29 14.46
C THR A 87 -29.19 6.97 14.62
N GLY A 88 -29.49 7.55 15.79
CA GLY A 88 -30.78 8.18 16.06
C GLY A 88 -31.94 7.19 16.20
N LEU A 89 -31.65 5.88 16.28
CA LEU A 89 -32.64 4.85 16.54
C LEU A 89 -33.06 4.82 18.00
N TRP A 90 -32.13 5.07 18.93
CA TRP A 90 -32.45 5.15 20.36
C TRP A 90 -31.50 6.08 21.15
N PRO A 91 -32.02 7.13 21.82
CA PRO A 91 -33.41 7.61 21.75
C PRO A 91 -33.80 8.01 20.32
N VAL A 92 -35.06 7.79 19.95
CA VAL A 92 -35.55 8.04 18.59
C VAL A 92 -35.37 9.52 18.24
N ASN A 93 -34.60 9.79 17.19
CA ASN A 93 -34.34 11.13 16.68
C ASN A 93 -34.25 11.12 15.16
N LEU A 94 -35.40 11.35 14.52
CA LEU A 94 -35.52 11.37 13.06
C LEU A 94 -34.75 12.53 12.43
N ALA A 95 -34.71 13.70 13.08
CA ALA A 95 -33.99 14.86 12.56
C ALA A 95 -32.51 14.57 12.35
N LYS A 96 -31.88 13.80 13.26
CA LYS A 96 -30.48 13.41 13.14
C LYS A 96 -30.19 12.54 11.92
N VAL A 97 -31.11 11.63 11.59
CA VAL A 97 -31.00 10.77 10.40
C VAL A 97 -31.25 11.58 9.13
N LEU A 98 -32.32 12.38 9.13
CA LEU A 98 -32.77 13.15 7.98
C LEU A 98 -31.86 14.34 7.65
N MET A 99 -31.15 14.90 8.62
CA MET A 99 -30.18 15.98 8.41
C MET A 99 -28.77 15.46 8.14
N ASN A 100 -28.55 14.14 8.10
CA ASN A 100 -27.24 13.60 7.81
C ASN A 100 -26.87 13.93 6.35
N PRO A 101 -25.76 14.63 6.08
CA PRO A 101 -25.33 14.99 4.72
C PRO A 101 -25.21 13.80 3.78
N MET A 102 -24.96 12.59 4.32
CA MET A 102 -24.86 11.36 3.52
C MET A 102 -26.22 10.81 3.07
N VAL A 103 -27.32 11.29 3.65
CA VAL A 103 -28.71 10.96 3.29
C VAL A 103 -29.34 12.07 2.44
N THR A 104 -28.99 13.33 2.70
CA THR A 104 -29.51 14.51 1.97
C THR A 104 -28.74 14.84 0.70
N GLN A 105 -27.53 14.31 0.52
CA GLN A 105 -26.88 14.32 -0.78
C GLN A 105 -27.58 13.29 -1.68
N THR A 106 -28.69 13.69 -2.30
CA THR A 106 -28.92 13.26 -3.68
C THR A 106 -27.64 13.60 -4.44
N PRO A 107 -27.05 12.65 -5.21
CA PRO A 107 -26.11 13.06 -6.22
C PRO A 107 -26.91 13.92 -7.18
N GLU A 108 -26.87 15.24 -6.98
CA GLU A 108 -27.01 16.16 -8.09
C GLU A 108 -25.91 15.71 -9.06
N THR A 109 -26.32 14.90 -10.03
CA THR A 109 -25.63 14.87 -11.30
C THR A 109 -25.57 16.34 -11.69
N PRO A 110 -24.40 16.98 -11.75
CA PRO A 110 -24.36 18.31 -12.31
C PRO A 110 -24.81 18.12 -13.76
N ALA A 111 -26.05 18.51 -14.06
CA ALA A 111 -26.42 18.82 -15.43
C ALA A 111 -25.32 19.75 -15.96
N PRO A 112 -24.85 19.60 -17.20
CA PRO A 112 -23.80 20.43 -17.72
C PRO A 112 -24.36 21.84 -17.86
N VAL A 113 -24.22 22.65 -16.80
CA VAL A 113 -24.34 24.08 -16.90
C VAL A 113 -23.14 24.48 -17.72
N VAL A 114 -23.36 24.67 -19.02
CA VAL A 114 -22.46 25.40 -19.90
C VAL A 114 -22.48 26.85 -19.43
N THR A 115 -21.83 27.10 -18.29
CA THR A 115 -21.40 28.45 -17.97
C THR A 115 -20.19 28.68 -18.85
N ALA A 116 -20.38 29.46 -19.91
CA ALA A 116 -19.29 29.99 -20.71
C ALA A 116 -18.36 30.81 -19.80
N ILE A 117 -17.35 30.13 -19.24
CA ILE A 117 -16.23 30.80 -18.59
C ILE A 117 -15.31 31.24 -19.73
N SER A 118 -15.30 32.55 -19.98
CA SER A 118 -14.32 33.21 -20.86
C SER A 118 -12.90 32.77 -20.49
N PRO A 119 -11.96 32.70 -21.45
CA PRO A 119 -10.64 32.12 -21.21
C PRO A 119 -9.83 32.99 -20.25
N ALA A 120 -9.85 32.63 -18.96
CA ALA A 120 -8.94 33.19 -17.99
C ALA A 120 -7.55 32.58 -18.22
N LYS A 121 -6.73 33.38 -18.91
CA LYS A 121 -5.26 33.40 -18.95
C LYS A 121 -4.60 32.38 -17.99
N GLY A 122 -3.95 31.38 -18.57
CA GLY A 122 -3.41 30.21 -17.89
C GLY A 122 -2.56 30.53 -16.65
N LYS A 123 -2.82 29.78 -15.58
CA LYS A 123 -1.92 29.64 -14.43
C LYS A 123 -1.83 28.17 -13.99
N ASN A 124 -0.65 27.62 -14.28
CA ASN A 124 0.11 26.61 -13.54
C ASN A 124 -0.47 25.17 -13.43
N SER A 125 -0.30 24.41 -14.52
CA SER A 125 -0.43 22.94 -14.58
C SER A 125 0.40 22.14 -13.56
N ARG A 126 1.31 22.78 -12.82
CA ARG A 126 2.13 22.16 -11.78
C ARG A 126 1.37 21.78 -10.50
N LEU A 127 0.21 22.39 -10.22
CA LEU A 127 -0.58 22.08 -9.03
C LEU A 127 -1.35 20.75 -9.13
N LEU A 128 -1.42 20.15 -10.32
CA LEU A 128 -2.15 18.90 -10.58
C LEU A 128 -1.26 17.63 -10.52
N MET A 129 0.04 17.78 -10.22
CA MET A 129 0.97 16.65 -10.14
C MET A 129 1.15 16.15 -8.70
N THR A 130 0.88 14.87 -8.48
CA THR A 130 1.11 14.21 -7.19
C THR A 130 2.62 14.15 -6.90
N PRO A 131 3.11 14.78 -5.82
CA PRO A 131 4.53 14.77 -5.48
C PRO A 131 4.97 13.36 -5.10
N ARG A 132 6.12 12.92 -5.62
CA ARG A 132 6.68 11.58 -5.38
C ARG A 132 7.88 11.55 -4.45
N SER A 133 8.38 12.69 -3.98
CA SER A 133 9.47 12.78 -2.99
C SER A 133 9.33 14.05 -2.14
N SER A 134 9.99 14.11 -0.98
CA SER A 134 10.06 15.33 -0.16
C SER A 134 10.58 16.55 -0.93
N VAL A 135 11.46 16.34 -1.92
CA VAL A 135 11.99 17.42 -2.78
C VAL A 135 10.88 18.02 -3.66
N GLN A 136 10.10 17.15 -4.30
CA GLN A 136 8.98 17.57 -5.14
C GLN A 136 7.86 18.19 -4.31
N LEU A 137 7.62 17.65 -3.10
CA LEU A 137 6.66 18.20 -2.15
C LEU A 137 7.06 19.62 -1.72
N ARG A 138 8.35 19.85 -1.39
CA ARG A 138 8.87 21.19 -1.08
C ARG A 138 8.72 22.17 -2.25
N GLY A 139 9.03 21.72 -3.47
CA GLY A 139 8.86 22.53 -4.67
C GLY A 139 7.40 22.88 -4.96
N ALA A 140 6.47 21.97 -4.71
CA ALA A 140 5.03 22.21 -4.87
C ALA A 140 4.50 23.22 -3.84
N LEU A 141 5.00 23.19 -2.60
CA LEU A 141 4.60 24.11 -1.53
C LEU A 141 5.01 25.55 -1.79
N GLN A 142 6.12 25.78 -2.49
CA GLN A 142 6.53 27.14 -2.90
C GLN A 142 5.55 27.80 -3.88
N VAL A 143 4.67 27.03 -4.52
CA VAL A 143 3.67 27.51 -5.49
C VAL A 143 2.31 27.78 -4.82
N VAL A 144 2.11 27.35 -3.57
CA VAL A 144 0.86 27.55 -2.80
C VAL A 144 0.87 28.95 -2.19
N PRO A 145 -0.27 29.70 -2.22
CA PRO A 145 -0.34 31.04 -1.63
C PRO A 145 0.11 31.05 -0.15
N GLY A 146 0.88 32.06 0.24
CA GLY A 146 1.59 32.15 1.52
C GLY A 146 0.74 32.00 2.79
N VAL A 147 -0.58 32.16 2.69
CA VAL A 147 -1.53 32.00 3.81
C VAL A 147 -1.52 30.58 4.42
N VAL A 148 -1.15 29.56 3.65
CA VAL A 148 -1.03 28.16 4.13
C VAL A 148 0.40 27.83 4.63
N SER A 149 1.40 28.63 4.24
CA SER A 149 2.83 28.36 4.49
C SER A 149 3.35 28.94 5.81
N GLU A 150 2.62 29.87 6.42
CA GLU A 150 3.04 30.58 7.65
C GLU A 150 2.81 29.74 8.93
N ASP A 151 1.77 28.88 8.94
CA ASP A 151 1.42 28.06 10.10
C ASP A 151 2.52 27.01 10.42
N PRO A 152 3.16 27.05 11.60
CA PRO A 152 4.13 26.05 12.05
C PRO A 152 3.59 24.61 12.02
N ALA A 153 2.32 24.39 12.35
CA ALA A 153 1.71 23.07 12.38
C ALA A 153 1.60 22.48 10.96
N VAL A 154 1.21 23.31 9.99
CA VAL A 154 1.12 22.93 8.58
C VAL A 154 2.49 22.57 8.01
N ARG A 155 3.53 23.36 8.32
CA ARG A 155 4.92 23.05 7.94
C ARG A 155 5.41 21.72 8.52
N LEU A 156 5.07 21.44 9.78
CA LEU A 156 5.41 20.17 10.42
C LEU A 156 4.73 18.98 9.74
N LEU A 157 3.44 19.12 9.41
CA LEU A 157 2.68 18.09 8.69
C LEU A 157 3.32 17.80 7.33
N PHE A 158 3.65 18.83 6.54
CA PHE A 158 4.31 18.66 5.26
C PHE A 158 5.71 18.03 5.37
N ARG A 159 6.49 18.40 6.39
CA ARG A 159 7.79 17.76 6.66
C ARG A 159 7.62 16.28 6.99
N LYS A 160 6.60 15.91 7.77
CA LYS A 160 6.30 14.52 8.12
C LYS A 160 5.85 13.72 6.89
N ILE A 161 5.00 14.29 6.05
CA ILE A 161 4.59 13.68 4.77
C ILE A 161 5.81 13.46 3.86
N GLY A 162 6.67 14.47 3.72
CA GLY A 162 7.89 14.36 2.92
C GLY A 162 8.82 13.26 3.43
N SER A 163 9.06 13.20 4.75
CA SER A 163 9.89 12.15 5.36
C SER A 163 9.34 10.75 5.09
N GLN A 164 8.02 10.55 5.23
CA GLN A 164 7.39 9.25 4.97
C GLN A 164 7.46 8.85 3.50
N LEU A 165 7.32 9.82 2.59
CA LEU A 165 7.42 9.57 1.14
C LEU A 165 8.83 9.11 0.75
N ASP A 166 9.87 9.72 1.32
CA ASP A 166 11.25 9.30 1.10
C ASP A 166 11.54 7.92 1.73
N SER A 167 11.01 7.62 2.92
CA SER A 167 11.10 6.29 3.52
C SER A 167 10.47 5.21 2.65
N HIS A 168 9.27 5.46 2.10
CA HIS A 168 8.59 4.51 1.23
C HIS A 168 9.32 4.33 -0.11
N ASN A 169 9.87 5.40 -0.69
CA ASN A 169 10.72 5.31 -1.87
C ASN A 169 11.96 4.44 -1.62
N PHE A 170 12.58 4.56 -0.45
CA PHE A 170 13.70 3.71 -0.07
C PHE A 170 13.31 2.22 0.00
N GLU A 171 12.16 1.91 0.60
CA GLU A 171 11.64 0.53 0.66
C GLU A 171 11.33 -0.03 -0.72
N ILE A 172 10.69 0.76 -1.60
CA ILE A 172 10.43 0.37 -2.99
C ILE A 172 11.75 0.06 -3.71
N GLU A 173 12.75 0.93 -3.60
CA GLU A 173 14.05 0.70 -4.25
C GLU A 173 14.81 -0.49 -3.66
N ARG A 174 14.66 -0.74 -2.36
CA ARG A 174 15.19 -1.96 -1.71
C ARG A 174 14.56 -3.21 -2.30
N GLN A 175 13.22 -3.27 -2.35
CA GLN A 175 12.50 -4.40 -2.92
C GLN A 175 12.84 -4.62 -4.39
N ARG A 176 12.94 -3.54 -5.17
CA ARG A 176 13.38 -3.60 -6.58
C ARG A 176 14.76 -4.23 -6.72
N ARG A 177 15.72 -3.89 -5.85
CA ARG A 177 17.05 -4.51 -5.84
C ARG A 177 17.00 -5.99 -5.50
N GLU A 178 16.23 -6.37 -4.48
CA GLU A 178 16.04 -7.78 -4.10
C GLU A 178 15.44 -8.59 -5.26
N ILE A 179 14.43 -8.04 -5.95
CA ILE A 179 13.84 -8.64 -7.16
C ILE A 179 14.90 -8.82 -8.25
N THR A 180 15.73 -7.81 -8.53
CA THR A 180 16.79 -7.89 -9.55
C THR A 180 17.82 -8.96 -9.19
N ILE A 181 18.24 -9.06 -7.93
CA ILE A 181 19.18 -10.09 -7.48
C ILE A 181 18.58 -11.49 -7.67
N MET A 182 17.34 -11.71 -7.21
CA MET A 182 16.65 -12.98 -7.39
C MET A 182 16.48 -13.36 -8.87
N GLN A 183 16.23 -12.37 -9.74
CA GLN A 183 16.14 -12.61 -11.18
C GLN A 183 17.49 -13.06 -11.77
N LEU A 184 18.60 -12.42 -11.37
CA LEU A 184 19.94 -12.81 -11.81
C LEU A 184 20.32 -14.21 -11.32
N GLU A 185 20.02 -14.54 -10.06
CA GLU A 185 20.22 -15.90 -9.53
C GLU A 185 19.43 -16.93 -10.33
N LYS A 186 18.14 -16.66 -10.59
CA LYS A 186 17.29 -17.54 -11.43
C LYS A 186 17.87 -17.71 -12.83
N GLU A 187 18.42 -16.66 -13.42
CA GLU A 187 19.05 -16.70 -14.75
C GLU A 187 20.35 -17.53 -14.75
N GLU A 188 21.10 -17.53 -13.63
CA GLU A 188 22.29 -18.35 -13.44
C GLU A 188 21.96 -19.84 -13.32
N TYR A 189 20.89 -20.20 -12.61
CA TYR A 189 20.45 -21.59 -12.45
C TYR A 189 19.77 -22.17 -13.70
N LEU A 190 19.39 -21.35 -14.67
CA LEU A 190 18.83 -21.84 -15.93
C LEU A 190 19.92 -22.47 -16.82
N PRO A 191 19.66 -23.65 -17.42
CA PRO A 191 20.62 -24.28 -18.31
C PRO A 191 20.91 -23.38 -19.52
N LYS A 192 22.14 -22.85 -19.59
CA LYS A 192 22.55 -21.97 -20.71
C LYS A 192 22.47 -22.74 -22.03
N LYS A 193 21.70 -22.22 -22.98
CA LYS A 193 21.51 -22.85 -24.31
C LYS A 193 22.87 -23.00 -25.00
N ARG A 194 23.16 -24.21 -25.51
CA ARG A 194 24.39 -24.50 -26.25
C ARG A 194 24.47 -23.59 -27.48
N LYS A 195 25.54 -22.79 -27.58
CA LYS A 195 25.81 -21.99 -28.78
C LYS A 195 26.24 -22.94 -29.91
N LYS A 196 25.50 -22.97 -31.02
CA LYS A 196 25.85 -23.78 -32.19
C LYS A 196 27.16 -23.22 -32.77
N VAL A 197 28.21 -24.04 -32.76
CA VAL A 197 29.46 -23.73 -33.42
C VAL A 197 29.19 -23.73 -34.92
N LEU A 198 29.51 -22.64 -35.61
CA LEU A 198 29.42 -22.56 -37.07
C LEU A 198 30.47 -23.52 -37.66
N TYR A 199 29.98 -24.56 -38.33
CA TYR A 199 30.76 -25.58 -39.00
C TYR A 199 30.94 -25.17 -40.47
N ASN A 200 32.19 -25.06 -40.91
CA ASN A 200 32.51 -24.90 -42.34
C ASN A 200 32.97 -26.27 -42.86
N GLY A 201 32.26 -26.83 -43.83
CA GLY A 201 32.44 -28.20 -44.33
C GLY A 201 33.79 -28.50 -44.98
N ASN A 202 34.60 -27.46 -45.26
CA ASN A 202 35.92 -27.58 -45.88
C ASN A 202 37.09 -27.38 -44.90
N ALA A 203 36.84 -27.20 -43.60
CA ALA A 203 37.90 -27.15 -42.60
C ALA A 203 38.08 -28.54 -41.96
N GLU A 204 39.32 -29.01 -41.87
CA GLU A 204 39.68 -30.25 -41.15
C GLU A 204 38.95 -30.32 -39.79
N PHE A 205 38.51 -31.53 -39.40
CA PHE A 205 37.84 -31.81 -38.13
C PHE A 205 38.40 -30.96 -36.98
N ALA A 206 37.51 -30.37 -36.18
CA ALA A 206 37.89 -29.49 -35.08
C ALA A 206 38.97 -30.16 -34.20
N LYS A 207 40.21 -29.67 -34.30
CA LYS A 207 41.35 -30.25 -33.60
C LYS A 207 41.11 -30.12 -32.08
N VAL A 208 41.47 -31.17 -31.32
CA VAL A 208 41.32 -31.24 -29.85
C VAL A 208 41.72 -29.94 -29.11
N PRO A 209 42.79 -29.21 -29.50
CA PRO A 209 43.15 -27.93 -28.87
C PRO A 209 42.09 -26.83 -29.02
N ALA A 210 41.39 -26.76 -30.16
CA ALA A 210 40.33 -25.77 -30.39
C ALA A 210 39.10 -26.05 -29.52
N ILE A 211 38.77 -27.33 -29.32
CA ILE A 211 37.70 -27.78 -28.43
C ILE A 211 38.04 -27.44 -26.97
N LEU A 212 39.28 -27.67 -26.55
CA LEU A 212 39.77 -27.30 -25.22
C LEU A 212 39.72 -25.78 -25.00
N LYS A 213 40.17 -24.99 -25.98
CA LYS A 213 40.14 -23.52 -25.92
C LYS A 213 38.72 -22.96 -25.81
N ALA A 214 37.76 -23.52 -26.56
CA ALA A 214 36.36 -23.12 -26.47
C ALA A 214 35.74 -23.49 -25.11
N ARG A 215 36.12 -24.65 -24.55
CA ARG A 215 35.67 -25.11 -23.23
C ARG A 215 36.25 -24.26 -22.10
N GLU A 216 37.50 -23.83 -22.23
CA GLU A 216 38.15 -22.93 -21.27
C GLU A 216 37.60 -21.51 -21.34
N GLN A 217 37.32 -20.99 -22.54
CA GLN A 217 36.63 -19.72 -22.73
C GLN A 217 35.22 -19.74 -22.12
N MET A 218 34.45 -20.82 -22.31
CA MET A 218 33.16 -20.98 -21.60
C MET A 218 33.34 -21.03 -20.08
N ARG A 219 34.38 -21.70 -19.58
CA ARG A 219 34.67 -21.78 -18.14
C ARG A 219 35.02 -20.41 -17.55
N ARG A 220 35.74 -19.55 -18.29
CA ARG A 220 36.04 -18.15 -17.92
C ARG A 220 34.81 -17.24 -17.96
N VAL A 221 33.85 -17.51 -18.84
CA VAL A 221 32.57 -16.77 -18.89
C VAL A 221 31.60 -17.24 -17.78
N LEU A 222 31.68 -18.51 -17.40
CA LEU A 222 30.88 -19.10 -16.31
C LEU A 222 31.42 -18.81 -14.91
N GLN A 223 32.72 -18.53 -14.78
CA GLN A 223 33.33 -18.01 -13.55
C GLN A 223 33.94 -16.64 -13.84
N PRO A 224 33.15 -15.54 -13.75
CA PRO A 224 33.78 -14.23 -13.60
C PRO A 224 34.68 -14.33 -12.36
N GLN A 225 35.97 -14.00 -12.51
CA GLN A 225 36.92 -13.99 -11.38
C GLN A 225 36.24 -13.37 -10.17
N ARG A 226 36.13 -14.14 -9.08
CA ARG A 226 35.55 -13.82 -7.77
C ARG A 226 35.47 -12.30 -7.49
N THR A 227 34.44 -11.63 -8.00
CA THR A 227 34.10 -10.25 -7.63
C THR A 227 33.45 -10.20 -6.24
N SER A 228 33.14 -11.36 -5.66
CA SER A 228 32.61 -11.49 -4.30
C SER A 228 33.52 -10.91 -3.21
N HIS A 229 34.85 -10.84 -3.41
CA HIS A 229 35.75 -10.23 -2.41
C HIS A 229 35.90 -8.71 -2.53
N ARG A 230 35.51 -8.10 -3.66
CA ARG A 230 35.58 -6.64 -3.84
C ARG A 230 34.29 -5.94 -3.42
N VAL A 231 33.15 -6.61 -3.55
CA VAL A 231 31.84 -6.07 -3.11
C VAL A 231 31.67 -6.15 -1.58
N LYS A 232 32.33 -7.10 -0.90
CA LYS A 232 32.30 -7.18 0.58
C LYS A 232 33.20 -6.15 1.30
N ARG A 233 34.01 -5.36 0.56
CA ARG A 233 34.91 -4.35 1.12
C ARG A 233 34.58 -2.90 0.76
N LEU A 234 33.43 -2.65 0.14
CA LEU A 234 32.94 -1.27 0.04
C LEU A 234 32.05 -1.02 1.24
N LYS A 235 32.65 -0.53 2.33
CA LYS A 235 31.87 0.11 3.38
C LYS A 235 31.15 1.30 2.74
N LEU A 236 29.91 1.54 3.17
CA LEU A 236 29.08 2.66 2.72
C LEU A 236 29.81 4.02 2.81
N GLU A 237 30.82 4.09 3.67
CA GLU A 237 31.69 5.22 4.00
C GLU A 237 32.68 5.55 2.85
N ASP A 238 33.12 4.56 2.08
CA ASP A 238 34.11 4.73 1.01
C ASP A 238 33.52 5.25 -0.31
N LEU A 239 32.19 5.15 -0.47
CA LEU A 239 31.47 5.70 -1.64
C LEU A 239 31.05 7.16 -1.44
N CYS A 240 31.11 7.67 -0.21
CA CYS A 240 30.68 9.02 0.13
C CYS A 240 31.79 10.08 -0.08
N THR A 241 33.03 9.67 -0.31
CA THR A 241 34.20 10.58 -0.51
C THR A 241 34.51 10.91 -1.96
N GLN A 242 33.81 10.29 -2.93
CA GLN A 242 34.08 10.48 -4.36
C GLN A 242 33.29 11.62 -5.03
N PHE A 243 32.43 12.33 -4.30
CA PHE A 243 31.86 13.61 -4.73
C PHE A 243 32.47 14.75 -3.91
N HIS A 244 33.75 15.04 -4.15
CA HIS A 244 34.27 16.38 -3.90
C HIS A 244 33.57 17.33 -4.88
N LEU A 245 32.53 18.01 -4.39
CA LEU A 245 32.11 19.29 -4.96
C LEU A 245 33.27 20.26 -4.80
N ASN A 246 34.06 20.43 -5.86
CA ASN A 246 34.90 21.60 -6.02
C ASN A 246 33.98 22.81 -6.12
N ILE A 247 33.82 23.51 -5.00
CA ILE A 247 33.31 24.87 -4.96
C ILE A 247 34.52 25.73 -4.63
N HIS A 248 35.01 26.43 -5.65
CA HIS A 248 35.81 27.65 -5.49
C HIS A 248 34.91 28.78 -5.03
#